data_AF-A0A5M9N7A4-F1
#
_entry.id   AF-A0A5M9N7A4-F1
#
_cell.length_a   1.000
_cell.length_b   1.000
_cell.length_c   1.000
_cell.angle_alpha   90.00
_cell.angle_beta   90.00
_cell.angle_gamma   90.00
#
_symmetry.space_group_name_H-M   'P 1'
#
loop_
_entity.id
_entity.type
_entity.pdbx_description
1 polymer ?
#
loop_
_entity_poly.entity_id
_entity_poly.type
_entity_poly.pdbx_seq_one_letter_code
_entity_poly.pdbx_strand_id
1 'polypeptide(L)'
;SQVAANLGIGSWFIKLVALGISLSILGSIILYIASPIKMLFGSVNKGIFSKSFTEVNEHNIPTKAVYLQAAIVTVILLATSLLPSVDTIYNVLVTMTALTALFPYVLLLTSYIRLRKTRPNEERPYEISKKNSRAVNIAYVVLVVVSLGIVLSATPVMPSLKENIIYEVEMIGGALIVIFSGIAIWNNFVKRTGFKQDKDKLIL
;
A
#
# COMPACT_ATOMS: atom_id res chain seq x y z
N SER A 1 27.26 19.73 -7.22
CA SER A 1 26.07 20.25 -7.92
C SER A 1 26.26 21.74 -8.16
N GLN A 2 26.06 22.21 -9.39
CA GLN A 2 26.18 23.65 -9.75
C GLN A 2 25.36 24.57 -8.82
N VAL A 3 24.23 24.06 -8.31
CA VAL A 3 23.33 24.76 -7.37
C VAL A 3 24.00 25.10 -6.03
N ALA A 4 24.80 24.21 -5.44
CA ALA A 4 25.44 24.47 -4.15
C ALA A 4 26.61 25.46 -4.27
N ALA A 5 27.31 25.44 -5.41
CA ALA A 5 28.34 26.42 -5.75
C ALA A 5 27.72 27.83 -5.94
N ASN A 6 26.54 27.92 -6.55
CA ASN A 6 25.79 29.17 -6.72
C ASN A 6 25.26 29.76 -5.40
N LEU A 7 25.15 28.96 -4.34
CA LEU A 7 24.69 29.37 -3.00
C LEU A 7 25.83 29.61 -2.01
N GLY A 8 27.10 29.51 -2.44
CA GLY A 8 28.26 29.65 -1.55
C GLY A 8 28.41 28.51 -0.54
N ILE A 9 27.69 27.39 -0.72
CA ILE A 9 27.69 26.26 0.20
C ILE A 9 28.91 25.39 -0.09
N GLY A 10 29.82 25.31 0.89
CA GLY A 10 31.00 24.46 0.81
C GLY A 10 30.65 22.98 0.63
N SER A 11 31.46 22.26 -0.14
CA SER A 11 31.26 20.82 -0.41
C SER A 11 31.21 19.94 0.85
N TRP A 12 31.79 20.41 1.97
CA TRP A 12 31.72 19.76 3.28
C TRP A 12 30.29 19.69 3.83
N PHE A 13 29.49 20.74 3.65
CA PHE A 13 28.12 20.81 4.14
C PHE A 13 27.21 19.85 3.35
N ILE A 14 27.41 19.75 2.04
CA ILE A 14 26.69 18.78 1.19
C ILE A 14 26.95 17.35 1.67
N LYS A 15 28.20 17.01 2.00
CA LYS A 15 28.56 15.69 2.52
C LYS A 15 27.91 15.41 3.88
N LEU A 16 27.87 16.41 4.78
CA LEU A 16 27.19 16.31 6.07
C LEU A 16 25.69 16.03 5.90
N VAL A 17 25.03 16.79 5.04
CA VAL A 17 23.59 16.60 4.73
C VAL A 17 23.34 15.23 4.11
N ALA A 18 24.18 14.79 3.18
CA ALA A 18 24.07 13.46 2.57
C ALA A 18 24.20 12.33 3.61
N LEU A 19 25.11 12.46 4.59
CA LEU A 19 25.22 11.53 5.71
C LEU A 19 23.97 11.53 6.59
N GLY A 20 23.43 12.71 6.91
CA GLY A 20 22.19 12.83 7.69
C GLY A 20 20.99 12.15 7.01
N ILE A 21 20.83 12.36 5.70
CA ILE A 21 19.78 11.71 4.90
C ILE A 21 20.00 10.20 4.87
N SER A 22 21.24 9.74 4.70
CA SER A 22 21.57 8.30 4.67
C SER A 22 21.20 7.61 5.99
N LEU A 23 21.55 8.22 7.14
CA LEU A 23 21.19 7.70 8.46
C LEU A 23 19.67 7.71 8.69
N SER A 24 18.97 8.76 8.25
CA SER A 24 17.51 8.86 8.33
C SER A 24 16.80 7.74 7.55
N ILE A 25 17.28 7.45 6.34
CA ILE A 25 16.74 6.37 5.51
C ILE A 25 16.97 5.00 6.16
N LEU A 26 18.16 4.75 6.74
CA LEU A 26 18.44 3.51 7.47
C LEU A 26 17.47 3.30 8.64
N GLY A 27 17.22 4.34 9.43
CA GLY A 27 16.23 4.28 10.52
C GLY A 27 14.82 4.01 10.00
N SER A 28 14.45 4.64 8.89
CA SER A 28 13.13 4.47 8.26
C SER A 28 12.90 3.04 7.77
N ILE A 29 13.91 2.42 7.12
CA ILE A 29 13.81 1.06 6.59
C ILE A 29 13.45 0.05 7.70
N ILE A 30 14.05 0.19 8.89
CA ILE A 30 13.76 -0.69 10.04
C ILE A 30 12.26 -0.65 10.41
N LEU A 31 11.66 0.54 10.41
CA LEU A 31 10.24 0.72 10.72
C LEU A 31 9.32 0.20 9.61
N TYR A 32 9.72 0.37 8.35
CA TYR A 32 8.95 -0.07 7.19
C TYR A 32 8.93 -1.60 6.99
N ILE A 33 9.93 -2.33 7.51
CA ILE A 33 9.93 -3.80 7.44
C ILE A 33 8.83 -4.40 8.33
N ALA A 34 8.68 -3.89 9.56
CA ALA A 34 7.76 -4.47 10.53
C ALA A 34 6.30 -4.01 10.36
N SER A 35 6.08 -2.75 9.95
CA SER A 35 4.76 -2.13 9.93
C SER A 35 3.72 -2.86 9.03
N PRO A 36 4.00 -3.16 7.75
CA PRO A 36 3.02 -3.80 6.87
C PRO A 36 2.66 -5.21 7.32
N ILE A 37 3.66 -5.98 7.76
CA ILE A 37 3.48 -7.34 8.26
C ILE A 37 2.62 -7.34 9.53
N LYS A 38 2.92 -6.47 10.50
CA LYS A 38 2.11 -6.35 11.72
C LYS A 38 0.69 -5.91 11.42
N MET A 39 0.50 -4.95 10.51
CA MET A 39 -0.83 -4.49 10.10
C MET A 39 -1.63 -5.62 9.44
N LEU A 40 -1.00 -6.40 8.56
CA LEU A 40 -1.68 -7.49 7.85
C LEU A 40 -2.06 -8.66 8.76
N PHE A 41 -1.13 -9.11 9.62
CA PHE A 41 -1.35 -10.31 10.44
C PHE A 41 -1.88 -10.02 11.85
N GLY A 42 -1.74 -8.79 12.34
CA GLY A 42 -2.22 -8.38 13.66
C GLY A 42 -3.71 -8.03 13.70
N SER A 43 -4.28 -7.56 12.58
CA SER A 43 -5.68 -7.11 12.51
C SER A 43 -6.67 -8.17 12.03
N VAL A 44 -6.21 -9.39 11.73
CA VAL A 44 -7.03 -10.46 11.15
C VAL A 44 -7.38 -11.53 12.17
N ASN A 45 -8.63 -12.02 12.12
CA ASN A 45 -9.08 -13.09 13.00
C ASN A 45 -8.21 -14.35 12.82
N LYS A 46 -7.92 -15.01 13.95
CA LYS A 46 -7.17 -16.28 13.96
C LYS A 46 -7.84 -17.28 13.02
N GLY A 47 -7.07 -17.83 12.08
CA GLY A 47 -7.54 -18.84 11.13
C GLY A 47 -7.84 -18.35 9.71
N ILE A 48 -7.80 -17.03 9.44
CA ILE A 48 -7.91 -16.49 8.07
C ILE A 48 -6.67 -16.88 7.24
N PHE A 49 -5.47 -16.70 7.80
CA PHE A 49 -4.22 -17.13 7.18
C PHE A 49 -3.71 -18.45 7.80
N SER A 50 -2.86 -19.16 7.05
CA SER A 50 -2.20 -20.37 7.55
C SER A 50 -1.37 -20.08 8.80
N LYS A 51 -1.38 -21.00 9.77
CA LYS A 51 -0.69 -20.86 11.07
C LYS A 51 0.77 -20.46 10.91
N SER A 52 1.45 -20.94 9.86
CA SER A 52 2.86 -20.64 9.61
C SER A 52 3.14 -19.18 9.22
N PHE A 53 2.16 -18.44 8.68
CA PHE A 53 2.33 -17.02 8.34
C PHE A 53 1.90 -16.08 9.48
N THR A 54 1.05 -16.57 10.37
CA THR A 54 0.56 -15.83 11.55
C THR A 54 1.35 -16.12 12.82
N GLU A 55 2.29 -17.06 12.78
CA GLU A 55 3.13 -17.42 13.93
C GLU A 55 4.06 -16.26 14.28
N VAL A 56 3.88 -15.71 15.47
CA VAL A 56 4.65 -14.56 15.97
C VAL A 56 5.75 -15.01 16.92
N ASN A 57 6.87 -14.29 16.93
CA ASN A 57 7.93 -14.45 17.92
C ASN A 57 7.60 -13.73 19.25
N GLU A 58 8.54 -13.74 20.21
CA GLU A 58 8.43 -13.08 21.52
C GLU A 58 8.15 -11.56 21.42
N HIS A 59 8.48 -10.93 20.29
CA HIS A 59 8.25 -9.52 20.02
C HIS A 59 6.95 -9.24 19.24
N ASN A 60 6.05 -10.23 19.16
CA ASN A 60 4.80 -10.18 18.40
C ASN A 60 5.03 -9.87 16.90
N ILE A 61 6.12 -10.37 16.32
CA ILE A 61 6.45 -10.20 14.90
C ILE A 61 6.28 -11.54 14.17
N PRO A 62 5.51 -11.59 13.06
CA PRO A 62 5.40 -12.77 12.22
C PRO A 62 6.68 -13.00 11.39
N THR A 63 7.72 -13.57 12.01
CA THR A 63 9.07 -13.68 11.44
C THR A 63 9.11 -14.35 10.06
N LYS A 64 8.33 -15.42 9.85
CA LYS A 64 8.26 -16.12 8.56
C LYS A 64 7.69 -15.24 7.44
N ALA A 65 6.71 -14.40 7.76
CA ALA A 65 6.15 -13.46 6.79
C ALA A 65 7.12 -12.31 6.48
N VAL A 66 7.91 -11.86 7.47
CA VAL A 66 8.99 -10.88 7.26
C VAL A 66 10.04 -11.42 6.29
N TYR A 67 10.50 -12.66 6.47
CA TYR A 67 11.45 -13.28 5.54
C TYR A 67 10.88 -13.45 4.14
N LEU A 68 9.59 -13.81 4.01
CA LEU A 68 8.93 -13.89 2.70
C LEU A 68 8.89 -12.52 2.01
N GLN A 69 8.48 -11.46 2.72
CA GLN A 69 8.49 -10.10 2.17
C GLN A 69 9.91 -9.67 1.77
N ALA A 70 10.91 -9.94 2.61
CA ALA A 70 12.30 -9.60 2.31
C ALA A 70 12.81 -10.31 1.04
N ALA A 71 12.45 -11.58 0.84
CA ALA A 71 12.78 -12.32 -0.37
C ALA A 71 12.12 -11.70 -1.61
N ILE A 72 10.82 -11.37 -1.53
CA ILE A 72 10.10 -10.72 -2.64
C ILE A 72 10.73 -9.36 -2.99
N VAL A 73 11.01 -8.51 -2.00
CA VAL A 73 11.65 -7.20 -2.21
C VAL A 73 13.02 -7.36 -2.86
N THR A 74 13.81 -8.34 -2.41
CA THR A 74 15.14 -8.62 -2.99
C THR A 74 15.02 -9.01 -4.47
N VAL A 75 14.08 -9.89 -4.82
CA VAL A 75 13.84 -10.29 -6.22
C VAL A 75 13.43 -9.08 -7.07
N ILE A 76 12.53 -8.22 -6.57
CA ILE A 76 12.09 -7.01 -7.29
C ILE A 76 13.28 -6.06 -7.53
N LEU A 77 14.14 -5.84 -6.52
CA LEU A 77 15.31 -4.99 -6.66
C LEU A 77 16.35 -5.55 -7.65
N LEU A 78 16.52 -6.88 -7.69
CA LEU A 78 17.38 -7.53 -8.67
C LEU A 78 16.79 -7.44 -10.09
N ALA A 79 15.47 -7.52 -10.24
CA ALA A 79 14.83 -7.37 -11.54
C ALA A 79 14.93 -5.93 -12.06
N THR A 80 14.70 -4.94 -11.20
CA THR A 80 14.76 -3.52 -11.61
C THR A 80 16.19 -3.04 -11.83
N SER A 81 17.21 -3.60 -11.17
CA SER A 81 18.61 -3.22 -11.40
C SER A 81 19.13 -3.58 -12.80
N LEU A 82 18.42 -4.45 -13.54
CA LEU A 82 18.71 -4.78 -14.93
C LEU A 82 18.24 -3.70 -15.92
N LEU A 83 17.48 -2.69 -15.46
CA LEU A 83 17.02 -1.58 -16.30
C LEU A 83 18.19 -0.65 -16.65
N PRO A 84 18.18 -0.04 -17.86
CA PRO A 84 19.34 0.63 -18.43
C PRO A 84 19.67 1.99 -17.80
N SER A 85 18.76 2.59 -17.04
CA SER A 85 18.98 3.92 -16.45
C SER A 85 18.44 4.03 -15.03
N VAL A 86 19.16 4.79 -14.19
CA VAL A 86 18.76 5.09 -12.81
C VAL A 86 17.42 5.82 -12.76
N ASP A 87 17.16 6.71 -13.72
CA ASP A 87 15.90 7.45 -13.80
C ASP A 87 14.74 6.51 -14.12
N THR A 88 14.93 5.55 -15.04
CA THR A 88 13.92 4.51 -15.33
C THR A 88 13.66 3.65 -14.10
N ILE A 89 14.70 3.22 -13.39
CA ILE A 89 14.56 2.45 -12.14
C ILE A 89 13.75 3.22 -11.11
N TYR A 90 14.10 4.49 -10.88
CA TYR A 90 13.41 5.34 -9.92
C TYR A 90 11.94 5.53 -10.30
N ASN A 91 11.66 5.88 -11.56
CA ASN A 91 10.30 6.11 -12.03
C ASN A 91 9.44 4.85 -11.96
N VAL A 92 9.99 3.69 -12.34
CA VAL A 92 9.30 2.39 -12.18
C VAL A 92 8.97 2.19 -10.71
N LEU A 93 9.95 2.18 -9.80
CA LEU A 93 9.75 1.90 -8.38
C LEU A 93 8.75 2.86 -7.70
N VAL A 94 8.81 4.15 -8.03
CA VAL A 94 7.88 5.17 -7.52
C VAL A 94 6.47 4.88 -8.03
N THR A 95 6.30 4.56 -9.31
CA THR A 95 4.99 4.22 -9.88
C THR A 95 4.43 2.93 -9.28
N MET A 96 5.25 1.88 -9.09
CA MET A 96 4.83 0.64 -8.41
C MET A 96 4.29 0.95 -7.00
N THR A 97 5.01 1.79 -6.26
CA THR A 97 4.68 2.17 -4.88
C THR A 97 3.40 2.98 -4.82
N ALA A 98 3.25 3.97 -5.72
CA ALA A 98 2.05 4.79 -5.81
C ALA A 98 0.80 3.95 -6.11
N LEU A 99 0.88 3.07 -7.12
CA LEU A 99 -0.21 2.18 -7.49
C LEU A 99 -0.59 1.23 -6.34
N THR A 100 0.40 0.58 -5.72
CA THR A 100 0.19 -0.33 -4.58
C THR A 100 -0.51 0.38 -3.42
N ALA A 101 -0.21 1.67 -3.18
CA ALA A 101 -0.86 2.46 -2.14
C ALA A 101 -2.30 2.86 -2.51
N LEU A 102 -2.60 3.15 -3.78
CA LEU A 102 -3.91 3.62 -4.23
C LEU A 102 -4.98 2.53 -4.28
N PHE A 103 -4.63 1.28 -4.61
CA PHE A 103 -5.61 0.18 -4.71
C PHE A 103 -6.40 -0.06 -3.41
N PRO A 104 -5.77 -0.15 -2.21
CA PRO A 104 -6.50 -0.22 -0.95
C PRO A 104 -7.44 0.95 -0.70
N TYR A 105 -7.08 2.18 -1.13
CA TYR A 105 -7.95 3.35 -0.97
C TYR A 105 -9.23 3.24 -1.80
N VAL A 106 -9.17 2.65 -3.00
CA VAL A 106 -10.38 2.37 -3.80
C VAL A 106 -11.35 1.48 -3.02
N LEU A 107 -10.85 0.41 -2.42
CA LEU A 107 -11.65 -0.51 -1.60
C LEU A 107 -12.18 0.17 -0.34
N LEU A 108 -11.35 0.96 0.34
CA LEU A 108 -11.71 1.69 1.54
C LEU A 108 -12.83 2.70 1.28
N LEU A 109 -12.68 3.53 0.26
CA LEU A 109 -13.66 4.56 -0.11
C LEU A 109 -14.97 3.94 -0.59
N THR A 110 -14.89 2.86 -1.38
CA THR A 110 -16.08 2.12 -1.82
C THR A 110 -16.82 1.52 -0.61
N SER A 111 -16.09 0.95 0.34
CA SER A 111 -16.64 0.39 1.58
C SER A 111 -17.26 1.49 2.44
N TYR A 112 -16.60 2.64 2.56
CA TYR A 112 -17.11 3.81 3.27
C TYR A 112 -18.44 4.31 2.68
N ILE A 113 -18.51 4.48 1.36
CA ILE A 113 -19.73 4.89 0.65
C ILE A 113 -20.85 3.87 0.89
N ARG A 114 -20.55 2.56 0.79
CA ARG A 114 -21.52 1.50 1.06
C ARG A 114 -22.02 1.58 2.50
N LEU A 115 -21.13 1.71 3.48
CA LEU A 115 -21.48 1.78 4.90
C LEU A 115 -22.39 2.98 5.21
N ARG A 116 -22.07 4.16 4.66
CA ARG A 116 -22.88 5.38 4.81
C ARG A 116 -24.26 5.24 4.18
N LYS A 117 -24.41 4.46 3.10
CA LYS A 117 -25.71 4.20 2.44
C LYS A 117 -26.53 3.12 3.15
N THR A 118 -25.92 2.03 3.59
CA THR A 118 -26.64 0.88 4.16
C THR A 118 -26.90 1.01 5.65
N ARG A 119 -26.05 1.74 6.37
CA ARG A 119 -26.15 1.92 7.83
C ARG A 119 -26.04 3.39 8.22
N PRO A 120 -26.99 4.25 7.80
CA PRO A 120 -26.89 5.69 8.01
C PRO A 120 -26.94 6.08 9.50
N ASN A 121 -27.70 5.35 10.32
CA ASN A 121 -28.02 5.68 11.71
C ASN A 121 -27.06 5.08 12.75
N GLU A 122 -25.98 4.42 12.33
CA GLU A 122 -24.96 3.93 13.26
C GLU A 122 -24.27 5.09 13.97
N GLU A 123 -24.06 4.95 15.27
CA GLU A 123 -23.24 5.89 16.02
C GLU A 123 -21.78 5.77 15.57
N ARG A 124 -21.20 6.90 15.17
CA ARG A 124 -19.83 6.97 14.68
C ARG A 124 -19.01 7.85 15.61
N PRO A 125 -17.95 7.34 16.26
CA PRO A 125 -17.07 8.14 17.11
C PRO A 125 -16.45 9.33 16.37
N TYR A 126 -16.29 9.20 15.05
CA TYR A 126 -15.82 10.24 14.17
C TYR A 126 -16.67 10.32 12.90
N GLU A 127 -17.07 11.54 12.53
CA GLU A 127 -17.78 11.81 11.29
C GLU A 127 -17.18 12.99 10.53
N ILE A 128 -16.81 12.75 9.26
CA ILE A 128 -16.38 13.83 8.34
C ILE A 128 -17.47 14.87 8.10
N SER A 129 -18.74 14.45 8.15
CA SER A 129 -19.90 15.33 8.03
C SER A 129 -21.14 14.70 8.65
N LYS A 130 -21.89 15.51 9.40
CA LYS A 130 -23.20 15.14 9.94
C LYS A 130 -24.21 14.79 8.85
N LYS A 131 -24.12 15.45 7.69
CA LYS A 131 -25.03 15.18 6.56
C LYS A 131 -24.51 14.03 5.72
N ASN A 132 -25.28 12.94 5.68
CA ASN A 132 -24.91 11.73 4.95
C ASN A 132 -24.61 11.98 3.46
N SER A 133 -25.42 12.79 2.77
CA SER A 133 -25.20 13.12 1.36
C SER A 133 -23.87 13.85 1.13
N ARG A 134 -23.46 14.75 2.04
CA ARG A 134 -22.18 15.47 1.91
C ARG A 134 -21.00 14.52 2.11
N ALA A 135 -21.06 13.68 3.14
CA ALA A 135 -20.02 12.67 3.40
C ALA A 135 -19.85 11.71 2.20
N VAL A 136 -20.95 11.25 1.62
CA VAL A 136 -20.93 10.38 0.43
C VAL A 136 -20.39 11.12 -0.79
N ASN A 137 -20.78 12.37 -1.03
CA ASN A 137 -20.26 13.17 -2.15
C ASN A 137 -18.76 13.41 -2.04
N ILE A 138 -18.26 13.75 -0.84
CA ILE A 138 -16.82 13.91 -0.60
C ILE A 138 -16.10 12.59 -0.90
N ALA A 139 -16.61 11.47 -0.39
CA ALA A 139 -16.01 10.16 -0.66
C ALA A 139 -16.02 9.80 -2.15
N TYR A 140 -17.08 10.15 -2.89
CA TYR A 140 -17.12 9.98 -4.34
C TYR A 140 -16.08 10.85 -5.06
N VAL A 141 -15.93 12.12 -4.68
CA VAL A 141 -14.92 13.00 -5.26
C VAL A 141 -13.51 12.43 -5.03
N VAL A 142 -13.21 11.99 -3.80
CA VAL A 142 -11.91 11.38 -3.49
C VAL A 142 -11.73 10.07 -4.26
N LEU A 143 -12.78 9.25 -4.38
CA LEU A 143 -12.73 8.01 -5.17
C LEU A 143 -12.42 8.29 -6.65
N VAL A 144 -13.02 9.33 -7.24
CA VAL A 144 -12.72 9.76 -8.61
C VAL A 144 -11.27 10.24 -8.72
N VAL A 145 -10.77 11.03 -7.76
CA VAL A 145 -9.37 11.49 -7.75
C VAL A 145 -8.39 10.32 -7.64
N VAL A 146 -8.64 9.36 -6.76
CA VAL A 146 -7.82 8.15 -6.61
C VAL A 146 -7.85 7.31 -7.89
N SER A 147 -9.04 7.11 -8.47
CA SER A 147 -9.19 6.34 -9.71
C SER A 147 -8.48 7.04 -10.88
N LEU A 148 -8.59 8.36 -10.97
CA LEU A 148 -7.86 9.16 -11.94
C LEU A 148 -6.35 9.06 -11.70
N GLY A 149 -5.88 9.05 -10.45
CA GLY A 149 -4.47 8.83 -10.13
C GLY A 149 -3.95 7.48 -10.62
N ILE A 150 -4.75 6.41 -10.49
CA ILE A 150 -4.42 5.09 -11.05
C ILE A 150 -4.34 5.18 -12.58
N VAL A 151 -5.32 5.78 -13.24
CA VAL A 151 -5.33 5.92 -14.71
C VAL A 151 -4.22 6.86 -15.21
N LEU A 152 -3.88 7.92 -14.49
CA LEU A 152 -2.80 8.84 -14.88
C LEU A 152 -1.41 8.29 -14.57
N SER A 153 -1.30 7.30 -13.68
CA SER A 153 -0.05 6.55 -13.49
C SER A 153 0.35 5.73 -14.73
N ALA A 154 -0.58 5.58 -15.69
CA ALA A 154 -0.35 5.08 -17.05
C ALA A 154 0.55 5.98 -17.92
N THR A 155 0.97 7.14 -17.44
CA THR A 155 1.91 7.99 -18.18
C THR A 155 3.21 7.23 -18.46
N PRO A 156 3.88 7.45 -19.61
CA PRO A 156 4.97 6.61 -20.07
C PRO A 156 6.15 6.63 -19.09
N VAL A 157 6.23 5.58 -18.27
CA VAL A 157 7.38 5.28 -17.40
C VAL A 157 8.45 4.52 -18.19
N MET A 158 8.01 3.80 -19.23
CA MET A 158 8.81 3.01 -20.14
C MET A 158 9.08 3.75 -21.46
N PRO A 159 10.21 3.48 -22.14
CA PRO A 159 10.60 4.18 -23.36
C PRO A 159 9.66 3.94 -24.55
N SER A 160 8.87 2.85 -24.54
CA SER A 160 7.89 2.55 -25.59
C SER A 160 6.46 2.45 -25.07
N LEU A 161 5.50 2.85 -25.91
CA LEU A 161 4.07 2.80 -25.59
C LEU A 161 3.57 1.35 -25.38
N LYS A 162 4.17 0.37 -26.06
CA LYS A 162 3.84 -1.06 -25.89
C LYS A 162 4.29 -1.58 -24.53
N GLU A 163 5.53 -1.32 -24.12
CA GLU A 163 6.05 -1.74 -22.82
C GLU A 163 5.31 -1.08 -21.67
N ASN A 164 4.91 0.18 -21.86
CA ASN A 164 4.15 0.91 -20.85
C ASN A 164 2.74 0.31 -20.64
N ILE A 165 2.05 -0.07 -21.72
CA ILE A 165 0.75 -0.75 -21.63
C ILE A 165 0.90 -2.12 -20.96
N ILE A 166 1.96 -2.88 -21.30
CA ILE A 166 2.22 -4.18 -20.66
C ILE A 166 2.44 -4.00 -19.15
N TYR A 167 3.30 -3.05 -18.77
CA TYR A 167 3.57 -2.72 -17.36
C TYR A 167 2.30 -2.31 -16.60
N GLU A 168 1.44 -1.50 -17.20
CA GLU A 168 0.21 -1.05 -16.57
C GLU A 168 -0.81 -2.20 -16.41
N VAL A 169 -0.96 -3.04 -17.44
CA VAL A 169 -1.81 -4.23 -17.38
C VAL A 169 -1.29 -5.22 -16.33
N GLU A 170 0.03 -5.42 -16.25
CA GLU A 170 0.65 -6.26 -15.20
C GLU A 170 0.38 -5.69 -13.80
N MET A 171 0.44 -4.38 -13.62
CA MET A 171 0.18 -3.72 -12.34
C MET A 171 -1.28 -3.81 -11.90
N ILE A 172 -2.20 -3.42 -12.78
CA ILE A 172 -3.64 -3.47 -12.49
C ILE A 172 -4.07 -4.93 -12.35
N GLY A 173 -3.60 -5.81 -13.23
CA GLY A 173 -3.85 -7.25 -13.17
C GLY A 173 -3.33 -7.88 -11.88
N GLY A 174 -2.10 -7.56 -11.49
CA GLY A 174 -1.49 -8.02 -10.24
C GLY A 174 -2.29 -7.56 -9.02
N ALA A 175 -2.70 -6.29 -8.98
CA ALA A 175 -3.53 -5.77 -7.90
C ALA A 175 -4.90 -6.46 -7.82
N LEU A 176 -5.56 -6.68 -8.97
CA LEU A 176 -6.82 -7.43 -9.02
C LEU A 176 -6.63 -8.86 -8.53
N ILE A 177 -5.57 -9.57 -8.93
CA ILE A 177 -5.26 -10.92 -8.45
C ILE A 177 -5.11 -10.91 -6.93
N VAL A 178 -4.38 -9.96 -6.36
CA VAL A 178 -4.22 -9.84 -4.90
C VAL A 178 -5.57 -9.62 -4.21
N ILE A 179 -6.40 -8.71 -4.73
CA ILE A 179 -7.75 -8.44 -4.19
C ILE A 179 -8.63 -9.69 -4.26
N PHE A 180 -8.69 -10.37 -5.41
CA PHE A 180 -9.47 -11.59 -5.57
C PHE A 180 -8.96 -12.73 -4.69
N SER A 181 -7.64 -12.86 -4.52
CA SER A 181 -7.06 -13.85 -3.63
C SER A 181 -7.44 -13.59 -2.17
N GLY A 182 -7.43 -12.32 -1.73
CA GLY A 182 -7.89 -11.93 -0.40
C GLY A 182 -9.36 -12.26 -0.17
N ILE A 183 -10.23 -11.97 -1.15
CA ILE A 183 -11.65 -12.32 -1.11
C ILE A 183 -11.84 -13.84 -1.08
N ALA A 184 -11.07 -14.59 -1.87
CA ALA A 184 -11.14 -16.06 -1.90
C ALA A 184 -10.72 -16.67 -0.55
N ILE A 185 -9.63 -16.19 0.05
CA ILE A 185 -9.17 -16.61 1.37
C ILE A 185 -10.24 -16.32 2.43
N TRP A 186 -10.83 -15.12 2.40
CA TRP A 186 -11.92 -14.74 3.31
C TRP A 186 -13.15 -15.63 3.13
N ASN A 187 -13.59 -15.87 1.90
CA ASN A 187 -14.76 -16.69 1.61
C ASN A 187 -14.54 -18.16 2.05
N ASN A 188 -13.33 -18.69 1.84
CA ASN A 188 -12.96 -20.02 2.32
C ASN A 188 -12.95 -20.07 3.85
N PHE A 189 -12.45 -19.04 4.51
CA PHE A 189 -12.50 -18.93 5.96
C PHE A 189 -13.95 -18.93 6.49
N VAL A 190 -14.83 -18.09 5.94
CA VAL A 190 -16.24 -18.02 6.34
C VAL A 190 -16.94 -19.36 6.13
N LYS A 191 -16.70 -20.03 5.00
CA LYS A 191 -17.25 -21.38 4.72
C LYS A 191 -16.77 -22.44 5.72
N ARG A 192 -15.49 -22.42 6.10
CA ARG A 192 -14.90 -23.42 7.01
C ARG A 192 -15.30 -23.22 8.47
N THR A 193 -15.47 -21.97 8.90
CA THR A 193 -15.69 -21.63 10.31
C THR A 193 -17.15 -21.30 10.64
N GLY A 194 -17.99 -21.10 9.62
CA GLY A 194 -19.35 -20.62 9.81
C GLY A 194 -19.40 -19.21 10.41
N PHE A 195 -18.31 -18.43 10.28
CA PHE A 195 -18.16 -17.14 10.92
C PHE A 195 -19.32 -16.21 10.55
N LYS A 196 -20.16 -15.88 11.53
CA LYS A 196 -21.16 -14.83 11.44
C LYS A 196 -20.57 -13.59 12.07
N GLN A 197 -20.51 -12.52 11.29
CA GLN A 197 -19.98 -11.25 11.75
C GLN A 197 -20.90 -10.69 12.83
N ASP A 198 -20.37 -10.60 14.05
CA ASP A 198 -21.03 -9.99 15.20
C ASP A 198 -21.27 -8.51 14.89
N LYS A 199 -22.54 -8.13 14.70
CA LYS A 199 -22.91 -6.78 14.27
C LYS A 199 -22.60 -5.74 15.35
N ASP A 200 -22.51 -6.18 16.60
CA ASP A 200 -22.37 -5.30 17.77
C ASP A 200 -20.89 -4.98 18.11
N LYS A 201 -19.93 -5.72 17.53
CA LYS A 201 -18.48 -5.50 17.70
C LYS A 201 -17.83 -4.56 16.68
N LEU A 202 -18.61 -3.94 15.79
CA LEU A 202 -18.12 -2.89 14.87
C LEU A 202 -17.91 -1.54 15.57
N ILE A 203 -18.24 -1.46 16.87
CA ILE A 203 -18.16 -0.28 17.72
C ILE A 203 -16.86 -0.35 18.55
N LEU A 204 -15.71 -0.33 17.88
CA LEU A 204 -14.41 0.01 18.48
C LEU A 204 -13.59 0.82 17.49
#